data_AF-A0A0D1ZMW5-F1
#
_entry.id   AF-A0A0D1ZMW5-F1
#
_cell.length_a   1.000
_cell.length_b   1.000
_cell.length_c   1.000
_cell.angle_alpha   90.00
_cell.angle_beta   90.00
_cell.angle_gamma   90.00
#
_symmetry.space_group_name_H-M   'P 1'
#
loop_
_entity.id
_entity.type
_entity.pdbx_description
1 polymer ?
#
loop_
_entity_poly.entity_id
_entity_poly.type
_entity_poly.pdbx_seq_one_letter_code
_entity_poly.pdbx_strand_id
1 'polypeptide(L)'
;MRKQNSIRPDGDLKLFSPVHAGPHLPGSVCVDEVFEDCNRWQITDIVMQSCVPLVRVRESSVETVHFHPESREVPFFVVISNVRSQGLGNTQQNALPVCQLSRLQTLVNDLYPADHQPPYFWIDTACIPLTEPGKSMAFELFDGVCRCASIVLVLDCLIEGSVITGGCDDLRVKMKSTWWSRLWTVSEGALAPSLRFQFKGGSVSLEALLDRCPTDLLGHAAHLSLTCAGMQDMHCTPETRAKEEDFLDASCLFKRDHRVYLGIAPGTVRDPSRRLKKDRLRSLLFDGYWAVSRYQLFLAPTERMRLALLRQKIEEIYHGLTYEALIAEQRLSIAGTICRFNLLISHMTTLSHIAAQAVERTKG
;
A
#
# COMPACT_ATOMS: atom_id res chain seq x y z
N MET A 1 15.73 13.16 -8.50
CA MET A 1 15.25 12.94 -9.89
C MET A 1 14.04 12.01 -9.86
N ARG A 2 12.82 12.54 -9.77
CA ARG A 2 11.59 11.75 -9.95
C ARG A 2 11.40 11.57 -11.46
N LYS A 3 11.42 10.33 -11.97
CA LYS A 3 11.04 10.08 -13.37
C LYS A 3 9.58 10.49 -13.52
N GLN A 4 9.30 11.48 -14.36
CA GLN A 4 7.95 11.73 -14.84
C GLN A 4 7.50 10.44 -15.53
N ASN A 5 6.49 9.76 -14.96
CA ASN A 5 5.84 8.66 -15.64
C ASN A 5 5.18 9.23 -16.89
N SER A 6 5.79 9.01 -18.05
CA SER A 6 5.20 9.38 -19.32
C SER A 6 3.89 8.59 -19.50
N ILE A 7 2.84 9.33 -19.78
CA ILE A 7 1.51 8.82 -20.07
C ILE A 7 1.59 8.07 -21.40
N ARG A 8 1.22 6.79 -21.40
CA ARG A 8 0.77 6.10 -22.62
C ARG A 8 -0.75 6.28 -22.74
N PRO A 9 -1.28 6.48 -23.95
CA PRO A 9 -2.71 6.62 -24.18
C PRO A 9 -3.46 5.35 -23.75
N ASP A 10 -4.58 5.55 -23.05
CA ASP A 10 -5.46 4.51 -22.51
C ASP A 10 -6.24 3.87 -23.67
N GLY A 11 -6.00 2.58 -23.92
CA GLY A 11 -6.64 1.80 -24.99
C GLY A 11 -6.42 0.30 -24.83
N ASP A 12 -5.25 -0.10 -24.34
CA ASP A 12 -4.97 -1.50 -23.98
C ASP A 12 -5.01 -1.68 -22.47
N LEU A 13 -5.98 -2.45 -21.97
CA LEU A 13 -5.93 -3.02 -20.63
C LEU A 13 -4.60 -3.76 -20.51
N LYS A 14 -3.70 -3.27 -19.64
CA LYS A 14 -2.40 -3.90 -19.43
C LYS A 14 -2.62 -5.33 -18.91
N LEU A 15 -2.47 -6.31 -19.79
CA LEU A 15 -2.67 -7.72 -19.47
C LEU A 15 -1.54 -8.19 -18.56
N PHE A 16 -1.91 -8.90 -17.50
CA PHE A 16 -0.98 -9.60 -16.63
C PHE A 16 -1.34 -11.08 -16.63
N SER A 17 -0.32 -11.91 -16.82
CA SER A 17 -0.39 -13.35 -16.63
C SER A 17 0.57 -13.73 -15.52
N PRO A 18 0.16 -14.64 -14.62
CA PRO A 18 1.05 -15.08 -13.56
C PRO A 18 2.18 -15.92 -14.16
N VAL A 19 3.33 -15.86 -13.51
CA VAL A 19 4.53 -16.61 -13.90
C VAL A 19 4.77 -17.68 -12.83
N HIS A 20 5.12 -18.89 -13.23
CA HIS A 20 5.48 -19.95 -12.29
C HIS A 20 6.69 -19.56 -11.43
N ALA A 21 6.77 -20.10 -10.21
CA ALA A 21 7.84 -19.80 -9.26
C ALA A 21 9.23 -20.24 -9.74
N GLY A 22 9.28 -21.26 -10.59
CA GLY A 22 10.49 -21.82 -11.15
C GLY A 22 10.18 -22.92 -12.17
N PRO A 23 11.22 -23.57 -12.71
CA PRO A 23 11.05 -24.71 -13.59
C PRO A 23 10.44 -25.89 -12.82
N HIS A 24 9.56 -26.64 -13.48
CA HIS A 24 9.02 -27.89 -12.93
C HIS A 24 9.77 -29.10 -13.51
N LEU A 25 9.60 -30.25 -12.87
CA LEU A 25 10.12 -31.51 -13.39
C LEU A 25 9.52 -31.80 -14.77
N PRO A 26 10.30 -32.35 -15.72
CA PRO A 26 9.77 -32.75 -17.03
C PRO A 26 8.53 -33.64 -16.89
N GLY A 27 7.43 -33.27 -17.55
CA GLY A 27 6.17 -34.01 -17.52
C GLY A 27 5.24 -33.70 -16.34
N SER A 28 5.65 -32.87 -15.37
CA SER A 28 4.75 -32.40 -14.31
C SER A 28 3.88 -31.24 -14.80
N VAL A 29 2.62 -31.23 -14.38
CA VAL A 29 1.65 -30.16 -14.69
C VAL A 29 1.43 -29.33 -13.44
N CYS A 30 1.83 -28.06 -13.48
CA CYS A 30 1.46 -27.10 -12.45
C CYS A 30 0.10 -26.51 -12.82
N VAL A 31 -0.92 -26.81 -12.03
CA VAL A 31 -2.25 -26.23 -12.20
C VAL A 31 -2.33 -24.85 -11.57
N ASP A 32 -3.25 -24.03 -12.08
CA ASP A 32 -3.63 -22.77 -11.47
C ASP A 32 -4.74 -23.03 -10.45
N GLU A 33 -4.56 -22.48 -9.25
CA GLU A 33 -5.66 -22.42 -8.28
C GLU A 33 -6.54 -21.22 -8.65
N VAL A 34 -7.85 -21.48 -8.78
CA VAL A 34 -8.85 -20.47 -9.14
C VAL A 34 -9.62 -20.07 -7.88
N PHE A 35 -9.57 -18.78 -7.54
CA PHE A 35 -10.23 -18.20 -6.37
C PHE A 35 -11.64 -17.69 -6.66
N GLU A 36 -12.05 -17.68 -7.92
CA GLU A 36 -13.39 -17.32 -8.37
C GLU A 36 -13.92 -18.43 -9.29
N ASP A 37 -14.27 -19.58 -8.70
CA ASP A 37 -14.84 -20.74 -9.39
C ASP A 37 -16.23 -21.10 -8.81
N CYS A 38 -17.10 -21.66 -9.65
CA CYS A 38 -18.51 -21.95 -9.39
C CYS A 38 -18.73 -22.95 -8.23
N ASN A 39 -17.70 -23.70 -7.82
CA ASN A 39 -17.80 -24.83 -6.88
C ASN A 39 -17.23 -24.56 -5.48
N ARG A 40 -16.73 -23.35 -5.20
CA ARG A 40 -16.22 -22.91 -3.88
C ARG A 40 -16.79 -21.54 -3.52
N TRP A 41 -16.54 -21.07 -2.30
CA TRP A 41 -16.86 -19.69 -1.92
C TRP A 41 -16.25 -18.72 -2.93
N GLN A 42 -17.09 -17.87 -3.51
CA GLN A 42 -16.63 -16.84 -4.44
C GLN A 42 -16.03 -15.71 -3.60
N ILE A 43 -14.78 -15.32 -3.87
CA ILE A 43 -14.18 -14.16 -3.19
C ILE A 43 -15.05 -12.90 -3.36
N THR A 44 -15.84 -12.83 -4.44
CA THR A 44 -16.88 -11.82 -4.61
C THR A 44 -17.90 -11.86 -3.47
N ASP A 45 -18.45 -13.03 -3.11
CA ASP A 45 -19.44 -13.16 -2.04
C ASP A 45 -18.87 -12.75 -0.69
N ILE A 46 -17.63 -13.13 -0.39
CA ILE A 46 -16.92 -12.77 0.85
C ILE A 46 -16.81 -11.24 0.95
N VAL A 47 -16.30 -10.61 -0.09
CA VAL A 47 -16.09 -9.16 -0.12
C VAL A 47 -17.41 -8.39 -0.09
N MET A 48 -18.45 -8.90 -0.77
CA MET A 48 -19.78 -8.28 -0.77
C MET A 48 -20.45 -8.31 0.61
N GLN A 49 -20.03 -9.23 1.49
CA GLN A 49 -20.42 -9.27 2.90
C GLN A 49 -19.52 -8.40 3.80
N SER A 50 -18.69 -7.54 3.21
CA SER A 50 -17.69 -6.72 3.91
C SER A 50 -16.65 -7.54 4.69
N CYS A 51 -16.45 -8.80 4.31
CA CYS A 51 -15.43 -9.67 4.87
C CYS A 51 -14.15 -9.65 4.02
N VAL A 52 -13.04 -9.97 4.65
CA VAL A 52 -11.71 -10.04 4.05
C VAL A 52 -11.34 -11.51 3.82
N PRO A 53 -11.12 -11.95 2.58
CA PRO A 53 -10.64 -13.30 2.30
C PRO A 53 -9.16 -13.42 2.67
N LEU A 54 -8.76 -14.59 3.13
CA LEU A 54 -7.39 -14.94 3.49
C LEU A 54 -7.08 -16.33 2.92
N VAL A 55 -5.85 -16.51 2.47
CA VAL A 55 -5.38 -17.73 1.83
C VAL A 55 -4.32 -18.41 2.70
N ARG A 56 -4.33 -19.74 2.74
CA ARG A 56 -3.28 -20.55 3.32
C ARG A 56 -3.03 -21.77 2.46
N VAL A 57 -1.77 -22.12 2.28
CA VAL A 57 -1.36 -23.31 1.52
C VAL A 57 -0.83 -24.35 2.50
N ARG A 58 -1.33 -25.58 2.41
CA ARG A 58 -0.85 -26.74 3.16
C ARG A 58 -0.60 -27.87 2.19
N GLU A 59 0.64 -28.36 2.11
CA GLU A 59 1.12 -29.50 1.29
C GLU A 59 0.56 -29.55 -0.15
N SER A 60 -0.71 -29.92 -0.34
CA SER A 60 -1.38 -30.03 -1.64
C SER A 60 -2.79 -29.38 -1.67
N SER A 61 -3.10 -28.52 -0.71
CA SER A 61 -4.40 -27.84 -0.60
C SER A 61 -4.23 -26.34 -0.40
N VAL A 62 -5.13 -25.59 -1.03
CA VAL A 62 -5.28 -24.15 -0.81
C VAL A 62 -6.58 -23.95 -0.04
N GLU A 63 -6.45 -23.41 1.15
CA GLU A 63 -7.55 -23.08 2.04
C GLU A 63 -7.83 -21.59 1.96
N THR A 64 -9.11 -21.24 1.84
CA THR A 64 -9.58 -19.86 1.90
C THR A 64 -10.50 -19.71 3.09
N VAL A 65 -10.15 -18.80 4.00
CA VAL A 65 -10.99 -18.38 5.12
C VAL A 65 -11.34 -16.90 4.97
N HIS A 66 -12.20 -16.39 5.82
CA HIS A 66 -12.51 -14.97 5.84
C HIS A 66 -12.76 -14.47 7.26
N PHE A 67 -12.63 -13.16 7.45
CA PHE A 67 -12.98 -12.49 8.69
C PHE A 67 -13.62 -11.13 8.41
N HIS A 68 -14.45 -10.65 9.32
CA HIS A 68 -14.95 -9.27 9.27
C HIS A 68 -13.93 -8.35 9.94
N PRO A 69 -13.54 -7.19 9.35
CA PRO A 69 -12.55 -6.28 9.95
C PRO A 69 -12.88 -5.80 11.37
N GLU A 70 -14.16 -5.72 11.71
CA GLU A 70 -14.64 -5.32 13.05
C GLU A 70 -14.79 -6.51 14.02
N SER A 71 -14.36 -7.71 13.61
CA SER A 71 -14.35 -8.89 14.49
C SER A 71 -13.38 -8.68 15.66
N ARG A 72 -13.77 -9.17 16.85
CA ARG A 72 -12.85 -9.22 18.01
C ARG A 72 -11.71 -10.21 17.82
N GLU A 73 -11.92 -11.21 16.98
CA GLU A 73 -10.94 -12.23 16.65
C GLU A 73 -10.49 -12.02 15.21
N VAL A 74 -9.43 -11.23 15.04
CA VAL A 74 -8.76 -11.05 13.74
C VAL A 74 -7.69 -12.14 13.62
N PRO A 75 -7.71 -12.96 12.55
CA PRO A 75 -6.67 -13.95 12.32
C PRO A 75 -5.29 -13.31 12.20
N PHE A 76 -4.23 -14.03 12.58
CA PHE A 76 -2.87 -13.60 12.22
C PHE A 76 -2.64 -13.83 10.73
N PHE A 77 -2.29 -12.77 10.00
CA PHE A 77 -2.02 -12.86 8.58
C PHE A 77 -0.99 -11.85 8.07
N VAL A 78 -0.43 -12.16 6.91
CA VAL A 78 0.53 -11.33 6.18
C VAL A 78 -0.09 -10.80 4.91
N VAL A 79 0.02 -9.50 4.65
CA VAL A 79 -0.32 -8.92 3.35
C VAL A 79 0.89 -9.00 2.44
N ILE A 80 0.73 -9.60 1.27
CA ILE A 80 1.76 -9.66 0.24
C ILE A 80 1.56 -8.49 -0.72
N SER A 81 2.39 -7.47 -0.53
CA SER A 81 2.45 -6.28 -1.36
C SER A 81 3.35 -6.54 -2.57
N ASN A 82 2.75 -6.71 -3.75
CA ASN A 82 3.50 -7.05 -4.97
C ASN A 82 3.28 -6.04 -6.10
N VAL A 83 4.25 -5.99 -7.02
CA VAL A 83 4.08 -5.31 -8.30
C VAL A 83 3.45 -6.28 -9.29
N ARG A 84 2.12 -6.21 -9.50
CA ARG A 84 1.36 -7.15 -10.39
C ARG A 84 2.04 -7.48 -11.72
N SER A 85 2.72 -6.51 -12.32
CA SER A 85 3.42 -6.66 -13.61
C SER A 85 4.70 -7.51 -13.55
N GLN A 86 5.11 -7.98 -12.37
CA GLN A 86 6.30 -8.80 -12.15
C GLN A 86 5.94 -10.29 -11.94
N GLY A 87 4.76 -10.73 -12.40
CA GLY A 87 4.42 -12.15 -12.51
C GLY A 87 3.53 -12.73 -11.40
N LEU A 88 3.02 -11.90 -10.50
CA LEU A 88 2.00 -12.30 -9.50
C LEU A 88 0.61 -11.69 -9.78
N GLY A 89 0.47 -10.91 -10.87
CA GLY A 89 -0.81 -10.38 -11.32
C GLY A 89 -1.47 -11.28 -12.37
N ASN A 90 -2.78 -11.45 -12.25
CA ASN A 90 -3.61 -12.06 -13.30
C ASN A 90 -4.78 -11.13 -13.64
N THR A 91 -4.94 -10.72 -14.90
CA THR A 91 -6.04 -9.85 -15.33
C THR A 91 -7.22 -10.58 -15.94
N GLN A 92 -7.03 -11.87 -16.27
CA GLN A 92 -8.04 -12.67 -16.95
C GLN A 92 -8.86 -13.48 -15.95
N GLN A 93 -8.23 -13.91 -14.86
CA GLN A 93 -8.87 -14.71 -13.83
C GLN A 93 -8.27 -14.39 -12.45
N ASN A 94 -9.04 -14.59 -11.39
CA ASN A 94 -8.50 -14.62 -10.04
C ASN A 94 -7.81 -15.97 -9.82
N ALA A 95 -6.63 -16.14 -10.40
CA ALA A 95 -5.91 -17.41 -10.34
C ALA A 95 -4.39 -17.23 -10.27
N LEU A 96 -3.72 -18.12 -9.55
CA LEU A 96 -2.26 -18.21 -9.43
C LEU A 96 -1.79 -19.67 -9.55
N PRO A 97 -0.63 -19.93 -10.17
CA PRO A 97 -0.03 -21.26 -10.18
C PRO A 97 0.19 -21.78 -8.76
N VAL A 98 -0.13 -23.05 -8.50
CA VAL A 98 0.06 -23.67 -7.18
C VAL A 98 1.52 -23.57 -6.73
N CYS A 99 2.49 -23.68 -7.65
CA CYS A 99 3.90 -23.48 -7.31
C CYS A 99 4.22 -22.07 -6.79
N GLN A 100 3.53 -21.03 -7.28
CA GLN A 100 3.65 -19.69 -6.74
C GLN A 100 3.01 -19.58 -5.36
N LEU A 101 1.82 -20.16 -5.18
CA LEU A 101 1.16 -20.17 -3.87
C LEU A 101 2.04 -20.85 -2.81
N SER A 102 2.66 -21.98 -3.14
CA SER A 102 3.62 -22.65 -2.26
C SER A 102 4.83 -21.76 -1.97
N ARG A 103 5.41 -21.09 -2.97
CA ARG A 103 6.51 -20.13 -2.77
C ARG A 103 6.11 -19.00 -1.82
N LEU A 104 4.94 -18.39 -2.04
CA LEU A 104 4.42 -17.32 -1.19
C LEU A 104 4.22 -17.80 0.25
N GLN A 105 3.66 -19.00 0.44
CA GLN A 105 3.51 -19.59 1.77
C GLN A 105 4.86 -19.81 2.45
N THR A 106 5.88 -20.29 1.74
CA THR A 106 7.24 -20.41 2.29
C THR A 106 7.76 -19.06 2.78
N LEU A 107 7.67 -18.02 1.94
CA LEU A 107 8.12 -16.67 2.32
C LEU A 107 7.37 -16.13 3.54
N VAL A 108 6.07 -16.43 3.65
CA VAL A 108 5.23 -16.03 4.79
C VAL A 108 5.60 -16.81 6.06
N ASN A 109 5.87 -18.12 5.94
CA ASN A 109 6.33 -18.94 7.06
C ASN A 109 7.66 -18.45 7.62
N ASP A 110 8.60 -18.08 6.74
CA ASP A 110 9.94 -17.59 7.12
C ASP A 110 9.93 -16.27 7.91
N LEU A 111 8.78 -15.59 8.00
CA LEU A 111 8.62 -14.39 8.82
C LEU A 111 8.42 -14.69 10.30
N TYR A 112 8.07 -15.92 10.65
CA TYR A 112 7.72 -16.36 12.00
C TYR A 112 8.57 -17.57 12.43
N PRO A 113 8.72 -17.81 13.74
CA PRO A 113 9.36 -19.02 14.22
C PRO A 113 8.55 -20.28 13.84
N ALA A 114 9.23 -21.42 13.71
CA ALA A 114 8.67 -22.66 13.15
C ALA A 114 7.53 -23.29 13.97
N ASP A 115 7.32 -22.86 15.21
CA ASP A 115 6.25 -23.32 16.10
C ASP A 115 4.89 -22.62 15.84
N HIS A 116 4.89 -21.57 15.02
CA HIS A 116 3.66 -20.93 14.57
C HIS A 116 3.05 -21.72 13.41
N GLN A 117 1.74 -22.00 13.46
CA GLN A 117 1.02 -22.56 12.31
C GLN A 117 1.27 -21.68 11.07
N PRO A 118 1.28 -22.26 9.85
CA PRO A 118 1.51 -21.48 8.63
C PRO A 118 0.55 -20.28 8.63
N PRO A 119 1.06 -19.04 8.66
CA PRO A 119 0.23 -17.87 8.73
C PRO A 119 -0.63 -17.80 7.48
N TYR A 120 -1.84 -17.26 7.63
CA TYR A 120 -2.60 -16.87 6.46
C TYR A 120 -1.89 -15.72 5.74
N PHE A 121 -2.16 -15.57 4.47
CA PHE A 121 -1.76 -14.40 3.73
C PHE A 121 -2.87 -13.84 2.84
N TRP A 122 -2.78 -12.55 2.57
CA TRP A 122 -3.62 -11.82 1.64
C TRP A 122 -2.78 -11.41 0.43
N ILE A 123 -3.28 -11.62 -0.78
CA ILE A 123 -2.67 -11.10 -2.01
C ILE A 123 -3.75 -10.65 -2.98
N ASP A 124 -3.54 -9.52 -3.63
CA ASP A 124 -4.54 -8.86 -4.47
C ASP A 124 -5.11 -9.76 -5.59
N THR A 125 -4.30 -10.61 -6.22
CA THR A 125 -4.78 -11.54 -7.25
C THR A 125 -5.76 -12.59 -6.72
N ALA A 126 -5.59 -13.04 -5.47
CA ALA A 126 -6.44 -14.05 -4.85
C ALA A 126 -7.60 -13.45 -4.05
N CYS A 127 -7.53 -12.17 -3.69
CA CYS A 127 -8.43 -11.56 -2.70
C CYS A 127 -9.23 -10.35 -3.19
N ILE A 128 -8.97 -9.86 -4.42
CA ILE A 128 -9.73 -8.77 -5.04
C ILE A 128 -10.44 -9.31 -6.29
N PRO A 129 -11.78 -9.34 -6.32
CA PRO A 129 -12.53 -9.73 -7.51
C PRO A 129 -12.16 -8.89 -8.73
N LEU A 130 -12.18 -9.51 -9.92
CA LEU A 130 -11.87 -8.79 -11.18
C LEU A 130 -13.02 -7.88 -11.64
N THR A 131 -14.25 -8.23 -11.29
CA THR A 131 -15.48 -7.58 -11.78
C THR A 131 -16.15 -6.71 -10.71
N GLU A 132 -16.89 -5.71 -11.16
CA GLU A 132 -17.76 -4.92 -10.28
C GLU A 132 -19.05 -5.71 -9.94
N PRO A 133 -19.68 -5.46 -8.78
CA PRO A 133 -19.29 -4.50 -7.74
C PRO A 133 -18.21 -5.03 -6.76
N GLY A 134 -17.87 -6.32 -6.80
CA GLY A 134 -16.93 -6.94 -5.86
C GLY A 134 -15.56 -6.25 -5.81
N LYS A 135 -15.04 -5.85 -6.98
CA LYS A 135 -13.78 -5.11 -7.09
C LYS A 135 -13.78 -3.80 -6.30
N SER A 136 -14.77 -2.94 -6.53
CA SER A 136 -14.85 -1.66 -5.81
C SER A 136 -15.06 -1.85 -4.32
N MET A 137 -15.79 -2.89 -3.91
CA MET A 137 -15.98 -3.24 -2.50
C MET A 137 -14.69 -3.72 -1.84
N ALA A 138 -13.89 -4.57 -2.51
CA ALA A 138 -12.60 -5.03 -1.98
C ALA A 138 -11.64 -3.85 -1.73
N PHE A 139 -11.66 -2.85 -2.60
CA PHE A 139 -10.88 -1.62 -2.41
C PHE A 139 -11.37 -0.74 -1.26
N GLU A 140 -12.62 -0.87 -0.79
CA GLU A 140 -13.07 -0.21 0.45
C GLU A 140 -12.49 -0.89 1.69
N LEU A 141 -12.38 -2.22 1.68
CA LEU A 141 -11.82 -2.99 2.79
C LEU A 141 -10.29 -2.85 2.89
N PHE A 142 -9.63 -2.53 1.78
CA PHE A 142 -8.18 -2.62 1.62
C PHE A 142 -7.36 -1.86 2.68
N ASP A 143 -7.79 -0.64 3.06
CA ASP A 143 -7.06 0.12 4.08
C ASP A 143 -7.11 -0.59 5.44
N GLY A 144 -8.25 -1.18 5.78
CA GLY A 144 -8.41 -2.04 6.96
C GLY A 144 -7.59 -3.32 6.88
N VAL A 145 -7.50 -3.95 5.70
CA VAL A 145 -6.65 -5.13 5.46
C VAL A 145 -5.19 -4.83 5.80
N CYS A 146 -4.63 -3.73 5.29
CA CYS A 146 -3.24 -3.36 5.57
C CYS A 146 -2.99 -3.05 7.06
N ARG A 147 -3.96 -2.42 7.74
CA ARG A 147 -3.86 -2.08 9.17
C ARG A 147 -3.99 -3.29 10.09
N CYS A 148 -4.84 -4.25 9.74
CA CYS A 148 -5.07 -5.46 10.53
C CYS A 148 -3.96 -6.51 10.31
N ALA A 149 -3.21 -6.42 9.21
CA ALA A 149 -2.14 -7.34 8.92
C ALA A 149 -1.03 -7.27 9.97
N SER A 150 -0.51 -8.43 10.37
CA SER A 150 0.63 -8.48 11.29
C SER A 150 1.91 -7.97 10.61
N ILE A 151 2.08 -8.29 9.33
CA ILE A 151 3.18 -7.85 8.48
C ILE A 151 2.66 -7.54 7.08
N VAL A 152 3.15 -6.47 6.46
CA VAL A 152 3.09 -6.26 5.02
C VAL A 152 4.45 -6.66 4.44
N LEU A 153 4.48 -7.76 3.67
CA LEU A 153 5.67 -8.26 2.98
C LEU A 153 5.71 -7.73 1.55
N VAL A 154 6.76 -6.99 1.22
CA VAL A 154 7.01 -6.42 -0.10
C VAL A 154 7.80 -7.38 -0.96
N LEU A 155 7.23 -7.73 -2.11
CA LEU A 155 7.87 -8.49 -3.18
C LEU A 155 8.09 -7.58 -4.40
N ASP A 156 9.35 -7.34 -4.74
CA ASP A 156 9.77 -6.65 -5.96
C ASP A 156 11.02 -7.33 -6.52
N CYS A 157 11.04 -7.63 -7.82
CA CYS A 157 12.10 -8.40 -8.46
C CYS A 157 13.51 -7.81 -8.27
N LEU A 158 13.64 -6.48 -8.17
CA LEU A 158 14.93 -5.83 -7.93
C LEU A 158 15.42 -6.08 -6.49
N ILE A 159 14.50 -6.05 -5.53
CA ILE A 159 14.80 -6.28 -4.11
C ILE A 159 15.10 -7.76 -3.87
N GLU A 160 14.25 -8.65 -4.38
CA GLU A 160 14.40 -10.11 -4.25
C GLU A 160 15.70 -10.62 -4.89
N GLY A 161 16.15 -9.97 -5.98
CA GLY A 161 17.42 -10.29 -6.62
C GLY A 161 18.66 -9.75 -5.90
N SER A 162 18.49 -8.87 -4.91
CA SER A 162 19.59 -8.19 -4.23
C SER A 162 20.00 -8.92 -2.94
N VAL A 163 21.31 -8.97 -2.68
CA VAL A 163 21.87 -9.46 -1.42
C VAL A 163 21.90 -8.30 -0.43
N ILE A 164 21.53 -8.58 0.83
CA ILE A 164 21.60 -7.61 1.91
C ILE A 164 23.08 -7.35 2.21
N THR A 165 23.50 -6.11 2.03
CA THR A 165 24.89 -5.66 2.26
C THR A 165 25.12 -5.13 3.67
N GLY A 166 24.04 -4.78 4.39
CA GLY A 166 24.13 -4.24 5.75
C GLY A 166 24.43 -2.75 5.78
N GLY A 167 24.35 -2.04 4.65
CA GLY A 167 24.57 -0.60 4.56
C GLY A 167 23.49 0.13 3.77
N CYS A 168 23.68 1.43 3.52
CA CYS A 168 22.70 2.27 2.80
C CYS A 168 22.37 1.79 1.37
N ASP A 169 23.19 0.93 0.76
CA ASP A 169 22.92 0.40 -0.57
C ASP A 169 21.63 -0.42 -0.61
N ASP A 170 21.28 -1.10 0.48
CA ASP A 170 20.03 -1.84 0.60
C ASP A 170 18.81 -0.90 0.51
N LEU A 171 18.91 0.30 1.12
CA LEU A 171 17.90 1.36 0.98
C LEU A 171 17.85 1.94 -0.43
N ARG A 172 19.01 2.05 -1.11
CA ARG A 172 19.07 2.55 -2.50
C ARG A 172 18.45 1.57 -3.47
N VAL A 173 18.65 0.26 -3.29
CA VAL A 173 17.97 -0.79 -4.06
C VAL A 173 16.46 -0.62 -3.93
N LYS A 174 15.96 -0.49 -2.70
CA LYS A 174 14.54 -0.22 -2.42
C LYS A 174 14.05 1.03 -3.16
N MET A 175 14.77 2.15 -3.06
CA MET A 175 14.36 3.41 -3.71
C MET A 175 14.34 3.35 -5.24
N LYS A 176 15.06 2.39 -5.84
CA LYS A 176 15.05 2.12 -7.28
C LYS A 176 14.00 1.09 -7.71
N SER A 177 13.38 0.40 -6.75
CA SER A 177 12.36 -0.63 -7.02
C SER A 177 11.12 -0.03 -7.68
N THR A 178 10.37 -0.87 -8.41
CA THR A 178 9.11 -0.42 -9.02
C THR A 178 8.06 -0.17 -7.93
N TRP A 179 8.10 -0.97 -6.86
CA TRP A 179 7.26 -0.82 -5.67
C TRP A 179 7.29 0.60 -5.09
N TRP A 180 8.47 1.21 -4.96
CA TRP A 180 8.65 2.54 -4.38
C TRP A 180 7.93 3.68 -5.12
N SER A 181 7.66 3.49 -6.41
CA SER A 181 7.12 4.52 -7.30
C SER A 181 5.60 4.47 -7.47
N ARG A 182 4.92 3.48 -6.88
CA ARG A 182 3.49 3.21 -7.12
C ARG A 182 2.65 3.65 -5.93
N LEU A 183 1.50 4.28 -6.22
CA LEU A 183 0.63 4.82 -5.18
C LEU A 183 0.09 3.77 -4.22
N TRP A 184 -0.42 2.67 -4.77
CA TRP A 184 -1.04 1.62 -3.96
C TRP A 184 -0.03 0.96 -3.02
N THR A 185 1.16 0.64 -3.51
CA THR A 185 2.24 0.06 -2.71
C THR A 185 2.74 1.02 -1.63
N VAL A 186 2.83 2.32 -1.91
CA VAL A 186 3.17 3.32 -0.88
C VAL A 186 2.09 3.38 0.21
N SER A 187 0.80 3.31 -0.16
CA SER A 187 -0.29 3.26 0.83
C SER A 187 -0.27 1.98 1.65
N GLU A 188 0.07 0.83 1.03
CA GLU A 188 0.22 -0.46 1.73
C GLU A 188 1.29 -0.37 2.81
N GLY A 189 2.46 0.20 2.49
CA GLY A 189 3.53 0.38 3.47
C GLY A 189 3.28 1.47 4.51
N ALA A 190 2.48 2.49 4.19
CA ALA A 190 2.11 3.55 5.12
C ALA A 190 1.19 3.02 6.23
N LEU A 191 0.25 2.14 5.85
CA LEU A 191 -0.77 1.58 6.75
C LEU A 191 -0.27 0.34 7.51
N ALA A 192 0.84 -0.25 7.07
CA ALA A 192 1.41 -1.46 7.66
C ALA A 192 1.87 -1.24 9.11
N PRO A 193 1.45 -2.07 10.08
CA PRO A 193 2.06 -2.09 11.41
C PRO A 193 3.56 -2.45 11.33
N SER A 194 3.90 -3.49 10.56
CA SER A 194 5.27 -3.89 10.24
C SER A 194 5.45 -4.02 8.73
N LEU A 195 6.35 -3.24 8.14
CA LEU A 195 6.68 -3.30 6.72
C LEU A 195 8.00 -4.03 6.52
N ARG A 196 7.99 -5.13 5.76
CA ARG A 196 9.19 -5.93 5.47
C ARG A 196 9.41 -6.08 3.98
N PHE A 197 10.66 -6.23 3.58
CA PHE A 197 11.09 -6.39 2.19
C PHE A 197 11.79 -7.72 2.02
N GLN A 198 11.38 -8.53 1.04
CA GLN A 198 12.04 -9.80 0.73
C GLN A 198 13.29 -9.54 -0.11
N PHE A 199 14.46 -9.86 0.43
CA PHE A 199 15.73 -9.93 -0.29
C PHE A 199 16.09 -11.39 -0.60
N LYS A 200 17.17 -11.61 -1.36
CA LYS A 200 17.62 -12.96 -1.72
C LYS A 200 17.90 -13.88 -0.51
N GLY A 201 18.33 -13.30 0.61
CA GLY A 201 18.71 -14.02 1.82
C GLY A 201 17.67 -14.01 2.95
N GLY A 202 16.49 -13.44 2.73
CA GLY A 202 15.45 -13.31 3.75
C GLY A 202 14.79 -11.94 3.78
N SER A 203 13.82 -11.79 4.67
CA SER A 203 13.09 -10.52 4.85
C SER A 203 13.83 -9.57 5.79
N VAL A 204 13.75 -8.27 5.51
CA VAL A 204 14.27 -7.20 6.39
C VAL A 204 13.19 -6.16 6.59
N SER A 205 12.99 -5.70 7.84
CA SER A 205 12.03 -4.62 8.13
C SER A 205 12.53 -3.27 7.61
N LEU A 206 11.59 -2.35 7.36
CA LEU A 206 11.94 -0.96 7.01
C LEU A 206 12.82 -0.35 8.11
N GLU A 207 12.46 -0.58 9.37
CA GLU A 207 13.19 -0.10 10.54
C GLU A 207 14.63 -0.61 10.52
N ALA A 208 14.84 -1.93 10.35
CA ALA A 208 16.18 -2.49 10.29
C ALA A 208 17.00 -1.98 9.09
N LEU A 209 16.36 -1.62 7.97
CA LEU A 209 17.05 -0.99 6.83
C LEU A 209 17.45 0.45 7.11
N LEU A 210 16.63 1.21 7.84
CA LEU A 210 16.95 2.57 8.30
C LEU A 210 18.11 2.53 9.30
N ASP A 211 18.08 1.54 10.20
CA ASP A 211 19.12 1.06 11.14
C ASP A 211 20.54 1.16 10.66
N ARG A 212 20.67 0.63 9.45
CA ARG A 212 21.94 0.30 8.81
C ARG A 212 22.51 1.46 8.01
N CYS A 213 21.78 2.58 7.91
CA CYS A 213 22.22 3.72 7.14
C CYS A 213 22.63 4.88 8.06
N PRO A 214 23.91 5.30 8.04
CA PRO A 214 24.38 6.44 8.82
C PRO A 214 23.53 7.69 8.55
N THR A 215 23.15 8.40 9.61
CA THR A 215 22.34 9.63 9.58
C THR A 215 22.89 10.71 8.65
N ASP A 216 24.21 10.73 8.46
CA ASP A 216 24.92 11.72 7.64
C ASP A 216 24.70 11.50 6.13
N LEU A 217 24.43 10.26 5.70
CA LEU A 217 24.13 9.90 4.31
C LEU A 217 22.65 10.10 3.94
N LEU A 218 21.78 10.27 4.94
CA LEU A 218 20.34 10.57 4.78
C LEU A 218 20.04 12.08 4.69
N GLY A 219 21.08 12.93 4.75
CA GLY A 219 20.97 14.38 4.58
C GLY A 219 20.37 15.07 5.80
N HIS A 220 21.24 15.52 6.71
CA HIS A 220 20.93 16.38 7.87
C HIS A 220 19.60 16.06 8.59
N ALA A 221 19.36 14.79 8.88
CA ALA A 221 18.35 14.35 9.84
C ALA A 221 18.98 14.10 11.24
N ALA A 222 20.14 14.68 11.53
CA ALA A 222 20.90 14.48 12.76
C ALA A 222 20.33 15.23 14.00
N HIS A 223 19.03 15.50 14.02
CA HIS A 223 18.34 15.95 15.24
C HIS A 223 17.07 15.17 15.58
N LEU A 224 16.66 14.21 14.73
CA LEU A 224 15.73 13.16 15.13
C LEU A 224 16.58 11.92 15.38
N SER A 225 16.98 11.75 16.65
CA SER A 225 17.61 10.51 17.12
C SER A 225 16.65 9.34 16.86
N LEU A 226 16.81 8.70 15.71
CA LEU A 226 16.35 7.34 15.45
C LEU A 226 17.57 6.44 15.64
N THR A 227 17.92 6.22 16.91
CA THR A 227 18.72 5.07 17.30
C THR A 227 17.76 4.01 17.80
N CYS A 228 17.70 2.90 17.06
CA CYS A 228 16.76 1.80 17.30
C CYS A 228 17.09 0.87 18.47
N ALA A 229 17.88 1.33 19.43
CA ALA A 229 17.83 0.77 20.78
C ALA A 229 16.62 1.31 21.56
N GLY A 230 16.00 2.42 21.11
CA GLY A 230 14.93 3.12 21.82
C GLY A 230 13.48 2.81 21.42
N MET A 231 13.23 1.83 20.54
CA MET A 231 11.85 1.45 20.18
C MET A 231 11.26 0.39 21.13
N GLN A 232 12.07 -0.21 22.00
CA GLN A 232 11.56 -0.91 23.18
C GLN A 232 11.56 0.00 24.41
N ASP A 233 12.52 0.94 24.51
CA ASP A 233 12.61 1.90 25.61
C ASP A 233 13.17 3.25 25.10
N MET A 234 12.31 4.23 24.77
CA MET A 234 12.54 5.70 24.81
C MET A 234 11.67 6.47 23.78
N HIS A 235 10.39 6.65 24.17
CA HIS A 235 9.49 7.77 23.83
C HIS A 235 9.15 8.08 22.35
N CYS A 236 8.55 7.13 21.63
CA CYS A 236 7.36 7.51 20.85
C CYS A 236 6.24 7.70 21.87
N THR A 237 5.99 8.95 22.26
CA THR A 237 4.90 9.26 23.21
C THR A 237 3.57 8.74 22.66
N PRO A 238 2.64 8.25 23.49
CA PRO A 238 1.29 7.89 23.04
C PRO A 238 0.64 8.97 22.17
N GLU A 239 0.93 10.24 22.48
CA GLU A 239 0.48 11.42 21.75
C GLU A 239 1.04 11.50 20.32
N THR A 240 2.33 11.18 20.12
CA THR A 240 2.93 11.16 18.77
C THR A 240 2.38 10.02 17.91
N ARG A 241 2.09 8.87 18.51
CA ARG A 241 1.46 7.74 17.81
C ARG A 241 0.03 8.07 17.42
N ALA A 242 -0.75 8.63 18.34
CA ALA A 242 -2.12 9.07 18.09
C ALA A 242 -2.19 10.09 16.94
N LYS A 243 -1.29 11.08 16.92
CA LYS A 243 -1.21 12.06 15.81
C LYS A 243 -0.86 11.44 14.46
N GLU A 244 -0.10 10.35 14.42
CA GLU A 244 0.19 9.64 13.17
C GLU A 244 -1.02 8.82 12.71
N GLU A 245 -1.72 8.18 13.65
CA GLU A 245 -2.95 7.43 13.38
C GLU A 245 -4.05 8.37 12.84
N ASP A 246 -4.27 9.53 13.47
CA ASP A 246 -5.20 10.56 13.00
C ASP A 246 -4.91 11.00 11.55
N PHE A 247 -3.62 11.18 11.21
CA PHE A 247 -3.21 11.56 9.87
C PHE A 247 -3.46 10.45 8.84
N LEU A 248 -3.17 9.20 9.21
CA LEU A 248 -3.42 8.05 8.35
C LEU A 248 -4.92 7.89 8.10
N ASP A 249 -5.76 8.14 9.10
CA ASP A 249 -7.22 8.10 8.97
C ASP A 249 -7.71 9.19 8.00
N ALA A 250 -7.25 10.44 8.19
CA ALA A 250 -7.51 11.54 7.25
C ALA A 250 -7.04 11.20 5.81
N SER A 251 -5.89 10.53 5.67
CA SER A 251 -5.37 10.07 4.36
C SER A 251 -6.23 8.98 3.72
N CYS A 252 -6.82 8.08 4.51
CA CYS A 252 -7.76 7.07 4.03
C CYS A 252 -9.09 7.70 3.58
N LEU A 253 -9.59 8.68 4.33
CA LEU A 253 -10.77 9.48 3.93
C LEU A 253 -10.51 10.23 2.62
N PHE A 254 -9.31 10.83 2.47
CA PHE A 254 -8.91 11.46 1.22
C PHE A 254 -8.84 10.47 0.05
N LYS A 255 -8.27 9.28 0.27
CA LYS A 255 -8.26 8.19 -0.72
C LYS A 255 -9.68 7.80 -1.14
N ARG A 256 -10.61 7.71 -0.19
CA ARG A 256 -12.02 7.41 -0.49
C ARG A 256 -12.67 8.51 -1.32
N ASP A 257 -12.55 9.78 -0.92
CA ASP A 257 -13.03 10.92 -1.72
C ASP A 257 -12.45 10.90 -3.13
N HIS A 258 -11.18 10.50 -3.29
CA HIS A 258 -10.54 10.37 -4.60
C HIS A 258 -11.23 9.31 -5.46
N ARG A 259 -11.62 8.19 -4.86
CA ARG A 259 -12.37 7.14 -5.56
C ARG A 259 -13.78 7.59 -5.92
N VAL A 260 -14.48 8.27 -5.02
CA VAL A 260 -15.84 8.78 -5.26
C VAL A 260 -15.85 9.85 -6.34
N TYR A 261 -14.91 10.80 -6.29
CA TYR A 261 -14.77 11.84 -7.31
C TYR A 261 -14.61 11.26 -8.72
N LEU A 262 -13.82 10.18 -8.85
CA LEU A 262 -13.59 9.50 -10.12
C LEU A 262 -14.71 8.52 -10.52
N GLY A 263 -15.69 8.28 -9.65
CA GLY A 263 -16.77 7.33 -9.89
C GLY A 263 -16.30 5.86 -9.90
N ILE A 264 -15.34 5.51 -9.04
CA ILE A 264 -14.77 4.16 -8.90
C ILE A 264 -14.95 3.59 -7.48
N ALA A 265 -15.74 4.25 -6.66
CA ALA A 265 -16.21 3.73 -5.37
C ALA A 265 -17.57 3.01 -5.56
N PRO A 266 -17.95 2.09 -4.65
CA PRO A 266 -19.26 1.45 -4.70
C PRO A 266 -20.39 2.47 -4.74
N GLY A 267 -21.38 2.23 -5.61
CA GLY A 267 -22.56 3.10 -5.76
C GLY A 267 -22.31 4.44 -6.48
N THR A 268 -21.11 4.66 -7.04
CA THR A 268 -20.80 5.91 -7.77
C THR A 268 -20.76 5.68 -9.28
N VAL A 269 -21.06 6.73 -10.05
CA VAL A 269 -21.03 6.70 -11.52
C VAL A 269 -19.77 7.36 -12.04
N ARG A 270 -19.07 6.70 -12.97
CA ARG A 270 -17.90 7.26 -13.66
C ARG A 270 -18.27 8.53 -14.42
N ASP A 271 -17.54 9.61 -14.15
CA ASP A 271 -17.68 10.88 -14.87
C ASP A 271 -16.36 11.20 -15.61
N PRO A 272 -16.35 11.09 -16.96
CA PRO A 272 -15.16 11.37 -17.76
C PRO A 272 -14.63 12.80 -17.60
N SER A 273 -15.49 13.79 -17.34
CA SER A 273 -15.09 15.20 -17.21
C SER A 273 -14.15 15.44 -16.03
N ARG A 274 -14.28 14.61 -14.97
CA ARG A 274 -13.47 14.68 -13.75
C ARG A 274 -12.09 14.06 -13.92
N ARG A 275 -11.87 13.30 -15.01
CA ARG A 275 -10.55 12.73 -15.32
C ARG A 275 -9.50 13.79 -15.58
N LEU A 276 -9.88 15.01 -15.98
CA LEU A 276 -8.96 16.11 -16.26
C LEU A 276 -8.05 16.44 -15.05
N LYS A 277 -8.52 16.18 -13.82
CA LYS A 277 -7.74 16.38 -12.59
C LYS A 277 -7.19 15.09 -11.98
N LYS A 278 -7.43 13.92 -12.60
CA LYS A 278 -7.07 12.59 -12.07
C LYS A 278 -5.59 12.50 -11.69
N ASP A 279 -4.69 12.91 -12.57
CA ASP A 279 -3.25 12.75 -12.32
C ASP A 279 -2.76 13.68 -11.22
N ARG A 280 -3.29 14.90 -11.17
CA ARG A 280 -2.97 15.86 -10.10
C ARG A 280 -3.46 15.34 -8.75
N LEU A 281 -4.69 14.84 -8.69
CA LEU A 281 -5.27 14.26 -7.47
C LEU A 281 -4.56 12.97 -7.05
N ARG A 282 -4.18 12.13 -8.00
CA ARG A 282 -3.37 10.93 -7.74
C ARG A 282 -1.99 11.29 -7.20
N SER A 283 -1.34 12.31 -7.76
CA SER A 283 -0.05 12.82 -7.26
C SER A 283 -0.18 13.40 -5.87
N LEU A 284 -1.27 14.11 -5.60
CA LEU A 284 -1.59 14.64 -4.28
C LEU A 284 -1.79 13.54 -3.24
N LEU A 285 -2.54 12.50 -3.58
CA LEU A 285 -2.74 11.35 -2.71
C LEU A 285 -1.43 10.60 -2.47
N PHE A 286 -0.60 10.47 -3.50
CA PHE A 286 0.75 9.92 -3.39
C PHE A 286 1.60 10.72 -2.41
N ASP A 287 1.69 12.02 -2.62
CA ASP A 287 2.42 12.94 -1.76
C ASP A 287 1.87 12.95 -0.32
N GLY A 288 0.56 12.78 -0.13
CA GLY A 288 -0.09 12.63 1.18
C GLY A 288 0.44 11.42 1.95
N TYR A 289 0.42 10.22 1.35
CA TYR A 289 1.01 9.05 2.00
C TYR A 289 2.52 9.18 2.22
N TRP A 290 3.22 9.93 1.37
CA TRP A 290 4.64 10.24 1.56
C TRP A 290 4.93 11.21 2.72
N ALA A 291 3.93 11.92 3.23
CA ALA A 291 4.06 12.78 4.39
C ALA A 291 4.02 12.01 5.73
N VAL A 292 3.74 10.71 5.69
CA VAL A 292 3.83 9.78 6.82
C VAL A 292 5.26 9.78 7.36
N SER A 293 5.39 9.79 8.69
CA SER A 293 6.63 10.05 9.41
C SER A 293 7.76 9.09 9.01
N ARG A 294 7.46 7.79 8.85
CA ARG A 294 8.46 6.77 8.45
C ARG A 294 9.03 6.96 7.04
N TYR A 295 8.41 7.77 6.19
CA TYR A 295 8.95 8.09 4.86
C TYR A 295 9.74 9.40 4.81
N GLN A 296 9.68 10.22 5.86
CA GLN A 296 10.31 11.55 5.87
C GLN A 296 11.84 11.50 5.71
N LEU A 297 12.47 10.42 6.18
CA LEU A 297 13.91 10.20 6.04
C LEU A 297 14.39 10.08 4.59
N PHE A 298 13.49 9.80 3.65
CA PHE A 298 13.83 9.66 2.23
C PHE A 298 13.60 10.94 1.42
N LEU A 299 13.08 11.99 2.05
CA LEU A 299 12.69 13.23 1.39
C LEU A 299 13.81 14.27 1.50
N ALA A 300 14.04 15.03 0.43
CA ALA A 300 14.87 16.23 0.50
C ALA A 300 14.25 17.28 1.45
N PRO A 301 15.03 18.20 2.05
CA PRO A 301 14.49 19.23 2.96
C PRO A 301 13.32 20.04 2.39
N THR A 302 13.37 20.37 1.11
CA THR A 302 12.32 21.11 0.39
C THR A 302 11.05 20.27 0.21
N GLU A 303 11.20 18.96 -0.05
CA GLU A 303 10.10 18.02 -0.12
C GLU A 303 9.46 17.84 1.26
N ARG A 304 10.26 17.72 2.33
CA ARG A 304 9.76 17.63 3.72
C ARG A 304 8.87 18.81 4.07
N MET A 305 9.32 20.04 3.81
CA MET A 305 8.53 21.24 4.08
C MET A 305 7.22 21.26 3.27
N ARG A 306 7.28 20.95 1.97
CA ARG A 306 6.08 20.90 1.12
C ARG A 306 5.08 19.84 1.61
N LEU A 307 5.57 18.66 1.97
CA LEU A 307 4.74 17.55 2.42
C LEU A 307 4.19 17.74 3.83
N ALA A 308 4.92 18.42 4.72
CA ALA A 308 4.41 18.83 6.03
C ALA A 308 3.21 19.78 5.90
N LEU A 309 3.27 20.74 4.97
CA LEU A 309 2.16 21.66 4.70
C LEU A 309 0.96 20.93 4.07
N LEU A 310 1.22 19.95 3.20
CA LEU A 310 0.15 19.10 2.65
C LEU A 310 -0.51 18.25 3.75
N ARG A 311 0.29 17.65 4.64
CA ARG A 311 -0.19 16.88 5.79
C ARG A 311 -1.14 17.69 6.64
N GLN A 312 -0.71 18.88 7.08
CA GLN A 312 -1.55 19.78 7.87
C GLN A 312 -2.87 20.08 7.15
N LYS A 313 -2.83 20.31 5.83
CA LYS A 313 -4.04 20.61 5.06
C LYS A 313 -4.99 19.41 4.97
N ILE A 314 -4.46 18.20 4.81
CA ILE A 314 -5.27 16.97 4.83
C ILE A 314 -5.91 16.81 6.22
N GLU A 315 -5.13 16.95 7.29
CA GLU A 315 -5.64 16.87 8.66
C GLU A 315 -6.75 17.91 8.91
N GLU A 316 -6.55 19.17 8.53
CA GLU A 316 -7.56 20.23 8.65
C GLU A 316 -8.86 19.93 7.90
N ILE A 317 -8.76 19.41 6.68
CA ILE A 317 -9.93 19.19 5.80
C ILE A 317 -10.77 18.00 6.25
N TYR A 318 -10.13 16.97 6.79
CA TYR A 318 -10.79 15.74 7.25
C TYR A 318 -10.93 15.65 8.76
N HIS A 319 -10.58 16.72 9.50
CA HIS A 319 -10.63 16.75 10.95
C HIS A 319 -12.03 16.41 11.47
N GLY A 320 -12.11 15.45 12.40
CA GLY A 320 -13.35 15.03 13.06
C GLY A 320 -14.34 14.29 12.15
N LEU A 321 -13.98 14.01 10.90
CA LEU A 321 -14.83 13.23 9.99
C LEU A 321 -14.56 11.73 10.20
N THR A 322 -15.62 10.94 10.31
CA THR A 322 -15.49 9.47 10.31
C THR A 322 -15.74 8.90 8.93
N TYR A 323 -15.32 7.66 8.72
CA TYR A 323 -15.52 6.95 7.46
C TYR A 323 -17.02 6.74 7.17
N GLU A 324 -17.82 6.44 8.19
CA GLU A 324 -19.28 6.25 8.10
C GLU A 324 -19.99 7.56 7.75
N ALA A 325 -19.59 8.66 8.40
CA ALA A 325 -20.14 9.99 8.14
C ALA A 325 -19.84 10.42 6.70
N LEU A 326 -18.61 10.16 6.22
CA LEU A 326 -18.21 10.43 4.85
C LEU A 326 -19.04 9.61 3.84
N ILE A 327 -19.25 8.32 4.09
CA ILE A 327 -20.13 7.47 3.26
C ILE A 327 -21.55 8.03 3.23
N ALA A 328 -22.10 8.37 4.40
CA ALA A 328 -23.46 8.89 4.52
C ALA A 328 -23.65 10.19 3.71
N GLU A 329 -22.68 11.11 3.78
CA GLU A 329 -22.65 12.32 2.95
C GLU A 329 -22.66 11.98 1.45
N GLN A 330 -21.75 11.11 1.02
CA GLN A 330 -21.54 10.77 -0.39
C GLN A 330 -22.71 10.01 -1.03
N ARG A 331 -23.52 9.31 -0.22
CA ARG A 331 -24.78 8.68 -0.68
C ARG A 331 -25.82 9.71 -1.08
N LEU A 332 -25.83 10.88 -0.44
CA LEU A 332 -26.76 11.97 -0.75
C LEU A 332 -26.23 12.83 -1.90
N SER A 333 -24.95 13.20 -1.84
CA SER A 333 -24.31 14.05 -2.84
C SER A 333 -22.79 13.99 -2.73
N ILE A 334 -22.12 14.14 -3.87
CA ILE A 334 -20.66 14.28 -3.94
C ILE A 334 -20.18 15.74 -3.78
N ALA A 335 -21.08 16.68 -3.47
CA ALA A 335 -20.73 18.10 -3.39
C ALA A 335 -19.66 18.37 -2.32
N GLY A 336 -19.74 17.69 -1.17
CA GLY A 336 -18.72 17.78 -0.11
C GLY A 336 -17.36 17.26 -0.59
N THR A 337 -17.32 16.10 -1.25
CA THR A 337 -16.11 15.56 -1.91
C THR A 337 -15.48 16.59 -2.86
N ILE A 338 -16.30 17.21 -3.73
CA ILE A 338 -15.82 18.23 -4.68
C ILE A 338 -15.28 19.46 -3.95
N CYS A 339 -15.95 19.90 -2.88
CA CYS A 339 -15.53 21.04 -2.07
C CYS A 339 -14.15 20.79 -1.42
N ARG A 340 -14.00 19.67 -0.72
CA ARG A 340 -12.71 19.27 -0.09
C ARG A 340 -11.58 19.17 -1.11
N PHE A 341 -11.89 18.71 -2.32
CA PHE A 341 -10.91 18.64 -3.42
C PHE A 341 -10.50 19.99 -3.95
N ASN A 342 -11.45 20.89 -4.14
CA ASN A 342 -11.13 22.25 -4.56
C ASN A 342 -10.27 22.97 -3.52
N LEU A 343 -10.50 22.74 -2.23
CA LEU A 343 -9.66 23.26 -1.14
C LEU A 343 -8.23 22.70 -1.21
N LEU A 344 -8.05 21.37 -1.34
CA LEU A 344 -6.71 20.78 -1.48
C LEU A 344 -5.95 21.33 -2.70
N ILE A 345 -6.65 21.45 -3.84
CA ILE A 345 -6.06 21.90 -5.10
C ILE A 345 -5.67 23.38 -5.07
N SER A 346 -6.49 24.25 -4.48
CA SER A 346 -6.21 25.69 -4.41
C SER A 346 -5.02 25.99 -3.48
N HIS A 347 -4.89 25.27 -2.37
CA HIS A 347 -3.77 25.43 -1.45
C HIS A 347 -2.44 24.97 -2.06
N MET A 348 -2.45 23.91 -2.88
CA MET A 348 -1.25 23.43 -3.57
C MET A 348 -0.59 24.46 -4.47
N THR A 349 -1.37 25.26 -5.20
CA THR A 349 -0.83 26.34 -6.03
C THR A 349 -0.04 27.34 -5.18
N THR A 350 -0.57 27.68 -4.00
CA THR A 350 0.10 28.57 -3.04
C THR A 350 1.34 27.93 -2.43
N LEU A 351 1.28 26.65 -2.07
CA LEU A 351 2.40 25.91 -1.47
C LEU A 351 3.60 25.75 -2.42
N SER A 352 3.34 25.52 -3.71
CA SER A 352 4.39 25.48 -4.74
C SER A 352 5.13 26.81 -4.88
N HIS A 353 4.42 27.95 -4.76
CA HIS A 353 5.04 29.28 -4.76
C HIS A 353 5.89 29.53 -3.50
N ILE A 354 5.38 29.18 -2.31
CA ILE A 354 6.09 29.35 -1.03
C ILE A 354 7.37 28.50 -1.00
N ALA A 355 7.29 27.24 -1.44
CA ALA A 355 8.44 26.35 -1.49
C ALA A 355 9.52 26.85 -2.47
N ALA A 356 9.13 27.43 -3.62
CA ALA A 356 10.06 28.03 -4.57
C ALA A 356 10.79 29.25 -3.96
N GLN A 357 10.07 30.13 -3.27
CA GLN A 357 10.64 31.30 -2.60
C GLN A 357 11.58 30.95 -1.44
N ALA A 358 11.27 29.90 -0.68
CA ALA A 358 12.12 29.43 0.42
C ALA A 358 13.46 28.87 -0.09
N VAL A 359 13.47 28.17 -1.23
CA VAL A 359 14.69 27.66 -1.88
C VAL A 359 15.59 28.79 -2.36
N GLU A 360 15.02 29.86 -2.91
CA GLU A 360 15.76 31.05 -3.34
C GLU A 360 16.44 31.75 -2.14
N ARG A 361 15.77 31.82 -0.99
CA ARG A 361 16.34 32.42 0.23
C ARG A 361 17.48 31.61 0.85
N THR A 362 17.48 30.29 0.71
CA THR A 362 18.57 29.42 1.18
C THR A 362 19.80 29.39 0.26
N LYS A 363 19.70 29.97 -0.95
CA LYS A 363 20.81 30.08 -1.90
C LYS A 363 21.47 31.48 -1.91
N GLY A 364 20.93 32.42 -1.13
CA GLY A 364 21.37 33.81 -1.04
C GLY A 364 22.29 34.06 0.14
#